data_AF-A0A0M0EK38-F1
#
_entry.id   AF-A0A0M0EK38-F1
#
_cell.length_a   1.000
_cell.length_b   1.000
_cell.length_c   1.000
_cell.angle_alpha   90.00
_cell.angle_beta   90.00
_cell.angle_gamma   90.00
#
_symmetry.space_group_name_H-M   'P 1'
#
loop_
_entity.id
_entity.type
_entity.pdbx_description
1 polymer ?
#
loop_
_entity_poly.entity_id
_entity_poly.type
_entity_poly.pdbx_seq_one_letter_code
_entity_poly.pdbx_strand_id
1 'polypeptide(L)'
;MFIPLCEIMDLKISQPAHRYHSYTSFTFNYRKWNSIGRVTRYVEDGPVTAFHRDAMAYLFPFPELRWAWATDIAFCDEARRNHHNVGIVDYTAIEHLKPAGHDYPVREATAEARAFLSRRSLQPDRQDLFRDTEILRHIGNGCLTYDVMM
;
A
#
# COMPACT_ATOMS: atom_id res chain seq x y z
N MET A 1 -14.29 9.52 -3.72
CA MET A 1 -13.33 9.90 -4.80
C MET A 1 -12.14 8.95 -4.89
N PHE A 2 -12.18 7.74 -4.31
CA PHE A 2 -11.02 6.85 -4.26
C PHE A 2 -10.61 6.29 -5.64
N ILE A 3 -11.52 5.55 -6.30
CA ILE A 3 -11.22 4.90 -7.58
C ILE A 3 -10.82 5.90 -8.68
N PRO A 4 -11.52 7.02 -8.91
CA PRO A 4 -11.10 7.98 -9.93
C PRO A 4 -9.68 8.54 -9.71
N LEU A 5 -9.27 8.74 -8.45
CA LEU A 5 -7.91 9.21 -8.14
C LEU A 5 -6.86 8.12 -8.37
N CYS A 6 -7.21 6.84 -8.18
CA CYS A 6 -6.33 5.73 -8.56
C CYS A 6 -6.08 5.73 -10.07
N GLU A 7 -7.14 5.89 -10.86
CA GLU A 7 -7.04 5.96 -12.33
C GLU A 7 -6.22 7.17 -12.80
N ILE A 8 -6.46 8.35 -12.24
CA ILE A 8 -5.72 9.58 -12.58
C ILE A 8 -4.21 9.43 -12.29
N MET A 9 -3.87 8.74 -11.21
CA MET A 9 -2.48 8.52 -10.78
C MET A 9 -1.87 7.23 -11.35
N ASP A 10 -2.60 6.51 -12.21
CA ASP A 10 -2.25 5.20 -12.77
C ASP A 10 -1.83 4.16 -11.71
N LEU A 11 -2.44 4.20 -10.53
CA LEU A 11 -2.12 3.28 -9.43
C LEU A 11 -2.66 1.88 -9.72
N LYS A 12 -1.76 0.90 -9.79
CA LYS A 12 -2.14 -0.50 -10.04
C LYS A 12 -2.40 -1.26 -8.75
N ILE A 13 -1.79 -0.83 -7.65
CA ILE A 13 -2.11 -1.29 -6.30
C ILE A 13 -2.27 -0.05 -5.42
N SER A 14 -3.40 0.06 -4.73
CA SER A 14 -3.69 1.29 -4.00
C SER A 14 -4.48 1.05 -2.72
N GLN A 15 -4.39 2.01 -1.81
CA GLN A 15 -5.24 2.07 -0.63
C GLN A 15 -5.73 3.50 -0.38
N PRO A 16 -6.90 3.69 0.27
CA PRO A 16 -7.21 4.96 0.90
C PRO A 16 -6.27 5.22 2.08
N ALA A 17 -5.99 6.49 2.38
CA ALA A 17 -5.20 6.81 3.55
C ALA A 17 -5.94 6.49 4.86
N HIS A 18 -5.18 6.23 5.93
CA HIS A 18 -5.73 6.07 7.26
C HIS A 18 -6.00 7.44 7.92
N ARG A 19 -7.06 7.56 8.72
CA ARG A 19 -7.21 8.67 9.68
C ARG A 19 -6.13 8.60 10.76
N TYR A 20 -5.80 9.73 11.40
CA TYR A 20 -4.74 9.81 12.42
C TYR A 20 -4.99 8.94 13.67
N HIS A 21 -6.24 8.56 13.94
CA HIS A 21 -6.64 7.67 15.05
C HIS A 21 -6.96 6.24 14.57
N SER A 22 -6.65 5.91 13.32
CA SER A 22 -6.87 4.59 12.74
C SER A 22 -5.79 3.60 13.19
N TYR A 23 -6.16 2.34 13.41
CA TYR A 23 -5.16 1.27 13.57
C TYR A 23 -4.49 0.96 12.22
N THR A 24 -3.17 1.06 12.17
CA THR A 24 -2.34 0.83 10.97
C THR A 24 -1.01 0.23 11.41
N SER A 25 -0.34 -0.51 10.53
CA SER A 25 1.01 -1.02 10.79
C SER A 25 2.01 0.13 10.89
N PHE A 26 1.86 1.16 10.05
CA PHE A 26 2.78 2.30 10.01
C PHE A 26 2.08 3.66 9.92
N THR A 27 2.59 4.64 10.68
CA THR A 27 2.12 6.04 10.60
C THR A 27 2.30 6.66 9.20
N PHE A 28 3.14 6.05 8.35
CA PHE A 28 3.25 6.36 6.92
C PHE A 28 1.89 6.33 6.21
N ASN A 29 0.97 5.46 6.63
CA ASN A 29 -0.33 5.30 5.98
C ASN A 29 -1.34 6.37 6.37
N TYR A 30 -1.03 7.19 7.38
CA TYR A 30 -1.90 8.30 7.73
C TYR A 30 -2.02 9.31 6.60
N ARG A 31 -3.21 9.89 6.49
CA ARG A 31 -3.51 10.97 5.57
C ARG A 31 -2.55 12.12 5.77
N LYS A 32 -1.99 12.63 4.68
CA LYS A 32 -1.13 13.83 4.71
C LYS A 32 -1.91 15.12 4.46
N TRP A 33 -1.54 16.17 5.19
CA TRP A 33 -2.05 17.52 4.93
C TRP A 33 -1.58 18.01 3.55
N ASN A 34 -2.45 18.77 2.87
CA ASN A 34 -2.19 19.32 1.54
C ASN A 34 -1.77 18.26 0.49
N SER A 35 -2.33 17.05 0.59
CA SER A 35 -2.08 15.92 -0.32
C SER A 35 -3.40 15.39 -0.85
N ILE A 36 -3.48 15.17 -2.17
CA ILE A 36 -4.59 14.45 -2.82
C ILE A 36 -4.30 12.96 -2.81
N GLY A 37 -3.05 12.58 -3.07
CA GLY A 37 -2.59 11.20 -3.08
C GLY A 37 -1.08 11.12 -3.22
N ARG A 38 -0.55 9.91 -3.06
CA ARG A 38 0.86 9.61 -3.09
C ARG A 38 1.15 8.42 -4.00
N VAL A 39 2.14 8.55 -4.87
CA VAL A 39 2.79 7.38 -5.48
C VAL A 39 3.90 6.95 -4.52
N THR A 40 3.86 5.69 -4.12
CA THR A 40 4.71 5.11 -3.09
C THR A 40 5.28 3.79 -3.57
N ARG A 41 6.20 3.21 -2.80
CA ARG A 41 6.64 1.82 -2.97
C ARG A 41 5.90 0.84 -2.05
N TYR A 42 4.91 1.34 -1.31
CA TYR A 42 4.26 0.60 -0.24
C TYR A 42 2.82 1.05 -0.02
N VAL A 43 1.93 0.08 0.08
CA VAL A 43 0.58 0.17 0.68
C VAL A 43 0.41 -1.01 1.62
N GLU A 44 -0.41 -0.86 2.66
CA GLU A 44 -0.87 -1.98 3.48
C GLU A 44 -1.81 -2.87 2.66
N ASP A 45 -1.87 -4.15 3.03
CA ASP A 45 -2.78 -5.14 2.43
C ASP A 45 -4.18 -5.09 3.03
N GLY A 46 -4.42 -4.25 4.04
CA GLY A 46 -5.72 -4.01 4.63
C GLY A 46 -5.80 -2.73 5.47
N PRO A 47 -7.01 -2.32 5.89
CA PRO A 47 -8.28 -3.06 5.73
C PRO A 47 -8.91 -2.91 4.34
N VAL A 48 -8.43 -1.97 3.51
CA VAL A 48 -8.92 -1.78 2.14
C VAL A 48 -7.73 -1.61 1.21
N THR A 49 -7.58 -2.57 0.30
CA THR A 49 -6.58 -2.54 -0.78
C THR A 49 -7.31 -2.78 -2.09
N ALA A 50 -7.09 -1.91 -3.06
CA ALA A 50 -7.60 -2.04 -4.40
C ALA A 50 -6.49 -2.47 -5.36
N PHE A 51 -6.90 -3.23 -6.36
CA PHE A 51 -6.01 -3.72 -7.39
C PHE A 51 -6.62 -3.42 -8.75
N HIS A 52 -5.86 -2.78 -9.62
CA HIS A 52 -6.23 -2.61 -11.01
C HIS A 52 -6.16 -3.97 -11.73
N ARG A 53 -6.93 -4.14 -12.82
CA ARG A 53 -6.95 -5.40 -13.58
C ARG A 53 -5.57 -5.82 -14.09
N ASP A 54 -4.70 -4.86 -14.40
CA ASP A 54 -3.33 -5.13 -14.86
C ASP A 54 -2.47 -5.76 -13.75
N ALA A 55 -2.76 -5.42 -12.48
CA ALA A 55 -2.06 -6.04 -11.35
C ALA A 55 -2.46 -7.51 -11.17
N MET A 56 -3.69 -7.89 -11.52
CA MET A 56 -4.14 -9.28 -11.43
C MET A 56 -3.31 -10.23 -12.27
N ALA A 57 -2.71 -9.76 -13.37
CA ALA A 57 -1.90 -10.58 -14.26
C ALA A 57 -0.67 -11.19 -13.58
N TYR A 58 -0.16 -10.58 -12.50
CA TYR A 58 0.99 -11.07 -11.73
C TYR A 58 0.70 -11.33 -10.26
N LEU A 59 -0.44 -10.87 -9.73
CA LEU A 59 -0.84 -11.12 -8.34
C LEU A 59 -1.71 -12.38 -8.18
N PHE A 60 -2.44 -12.78 -9.22
CA PHE A 60 -3.35 -13.91 -9.15
C PHE A 60 -2.69 -15.21 -9.64
N PRO A 61 -2.88 -16.36 -8.94
CA PRO A 61 -3.60 -16.51 -7.68
C PRO A 61 -2.86 -15.87 -6.50
N PHE A 62 -3.61 -15.33 -5.53
CA PHE A 62 -3.01 -14.76 -4.33
C PHE A 62 -2.29 -15.84 -3.52
N PRO A 63 -1.22 -15.48 -2.78
CA PRO A 63 -0.55 -16.40 -1.87
C PRO A 63 -1.51 -16.96 -0.82
N GLU A 64 -1.47 -18.28 -0.64
CA GLU A 64 -2.22 -18.97 0.42
C GLU A 64 -1.52 -18.80 1.78
N LEU A 65 -1.76 -17.68 2.45
CA LEU A 65 -1.30 -17.41 3.80
C LEU A 65 -2.50 -17.34 4.74
N ARG A 66 -2.40 -17.98 5.92
CA ARG A 66 -3.53 -18.08 6.85
C ARG A 66 -4.01 -16.73 7.35
N TRP A 67 -3.08 -15.79 7.55
CA TRP A 67 -3.38 -14.44 8.04
C TRP A 67 -3.08 -13.32 7.04
N ALA A 68 -2.64 -13.66 5.83
CA ALA A 68 -2.20 -12.72 4.79
C ALA A 68 -1.06 -11.78 5.19
N TRP A 69 -0.38 -12.00 6.32
CA TRP A 69 0.75 -11.15 6.72
C TRP A 69 1.88 -11.22 5.69
N ALA A 70 2.47 -10.06 5.41
CA ALA A 70 3.50 -9.85 4.39
C ALA A 70 3.03 -9.90 2.92
N THR A 71 1.70 -9.97 2.68
CA THR A 71 1.21 -9.83 1.30
C THR A 71 1.40 -8.40 0.79
N ASP A 72 1.27 -7.39 1.64
CA ASP A 72 1.61 -5.99 1.36
C ASP A 72 3.00 -5.83 0.71
N ILE A 73 4.04 -6.43 1.31
CA ILE A 73 5.41 -6.41 0.82
C ILE A 73 5.53 -7.14 -0.51
N ALA A 74 4.96 -8.35 -0.62
CA ALA A 74 5.05 -9.14 -1.86
C ALA A 74 4.33 -8.47 -3.02
N PHE A 75 3.16 -7.89 -2.79
CA PHE A 75 2.37 -7.20 -3.81
C PHE A 75 3.09 -5.95 -4.33
N CYS A 76 3.64 -5.13 -3.44
CA CYS A 76 4.37 -3.94 -3.82
C CYS A 76 5.68 -4.27 -4.56
N ASP A 77 6.36 -5.34 -4.16
CA ASP A 77 7.55 -5.83 -4.84
C ASP A 77 7.25 -6.37 -6.26
N GLU A 78 6.12 -7.07 -6.45
CA GLU A 78 5.67 -7.48 -7.78
C GLU A 78 5.29 -6.28 -8.66
N ALA A 79 4.57 -5.29 -8.13
CA ALA A 79 4.27 -4.06 -8.89
C ALA A 79 5.55 -3.36 -9.36
N ARG A 80 6.56 -3.28 -8.48
CA ARG A 80 7.87 -2.73 -8.83
C ARG A 80 8.55 -3.50 -9.95
N ARG A 81 8.53 -4.84 -9.93
CA ARG A 81 9.06 -5.69 -11.03
C ARG A 81 8.34 -5.45 -12.36
N ASN A 82 7.08 -5.06 -12.32
CA ASN A 82 6.25 -4.77 -13.49
C ASN A 82 6.21 -3.26 -13.85
N HIS A 83 7.03 -2.42 -13.21
CA HIS A 83 7.07 -0.96 -13.43
C HIS A 83 5.70 -0.28 -13.23
N HIS A 84 4.92 -0.79 -12.28
CA HIS A 84 3.58 -0.29 -11.98
C HIS A 84 3.56 0.58 -10.73
N ASN A 85 2.78 1.65 -10.78
CA ASN A 85 2.62 2.55 -9.64
C ASN A 85 1.85 1.88 -8.51
N VAL A 86 2.33 2.09 -7.30
CA VAL A 86 1.65 1.76 -6.04
C VAL A 86 1.33 3.07 -5.34
N GLY A 87 0.22 3.19 -4.60
CA GLY A 87 -0.07 4.48 -3.98
C GLY A 87 -1.18 4.58 -2.96
N ILE A 88 -1.13 5.67 -2.21
CA ILE A 88 -2.08 5.99 -1.15
C ILE A 88 -2.90 7.21 -1.55
N VAL A 89 -4.23 7.11 -1.54
CA VAL A 89 -5.11 8.25 -1.83
C VAL A 89 -5.46 8.98 -0.54
N ASP A 90 -4.84 10.14 -0.30
CA ASP A 90 -5.04 10.96 0.90
C ASP A 90 -6.39 11.67 0.93
N TYR A 91 -6.98 11.96 -0.23
CA TYR A 91 -8.28 12.64 -0.34
C TYR A 91 -9.44 11.78 0.20
N THR A 92 -9.29 10.45 0.19
CA THR A 92 -10.27 9.52 0.77
C THR A 92 -9.64 8.83 1.97
N ALA A 93 -10.11 9.14 3.18
CA ALA A 93 -9.57 8.57 4.41
C ALA A 93 -10.52 7.57 5.07
N ILE A 94 -9.99 6.42 5.46
CA ILE A 94 -10.70 5.36 6.20
C ILE A 94 -10.24 5.27 7.65
N GLU A 95 -11.04 4.59 8.46
CA GLU A 95 -10.69 4.25 9.83
C GLU A 95 -10.81 2.75 10.04
N HIS A 96 -9.73 2.14 10.49
CA HIS A 96 -9.67 0.78 10.96
C HIS A 96 -9.84 0.81 12.48
N LEU A 97 -10.96 0.26 12.97
CA LEU A 97 -11.41 0.41 14.35
C LEU A 97 -10.80 -0.62 15.32
N LYS A 98 -10.04 -1.59 14.81
CA LYS A 98 -9.46 -2.68 15.60
C LYS A 98 -7.99 -2.86 15.26
N PRO A 99 -7.12 -3.20 16.23
CA PRO A 99 -5.74 -3.55 15.93
C PRO A 99 -5.66 -4.88 15.18
N ALA A 100 -4.72 -4.98 14.24
CA ALA A 100 -4.36 -6.27 13.66
C ALA A 100 -3.77 -7.20 14.74
N GLY A 101 -3.97 -8.52 14.61
CA GLY A 101 -3.40 -9.50 15.54
C GLY A 101 -4.15 -9.68 16.86
N HIS A 102 -5.30 -9.04 17.06
CA HIS A 102 -6.05 -9.17 18.32
C HIS A 102 -6.71 -10.55 18.48
N ASP A 103 -7.23 -11.11 17.38
CA ASP A 103 -8.10 -12.29 17.42
C ASP A 103 -7.38 -13.60 16.99
N TYR A 104 -6.04 -13.59 16.89
CA TYR A 104 -5.25 -14.76 16.50
C TYR A 104 -3.81 -14.75 17.07
N PRO A 105 -3.10 -15.89 17.08
CA PRO A 105 -1.74 -15.97 17.59
C PRO A 105 -0.71 -15.19 16.74
N VAL A 106 -0.39 -13.96 17.16
CA VAL A 106 0.57 -13.07 16.49
C VAL A 106 1.93 -13.73 16.22
N ARG A 107 2.41 -14.58 17.13
CA ARG A 107 3.68 -15.30 16.95
C ARG A 107 3.65 -16.25 15.75
N GLU A 108 2.54 -16.96 15.55
CA GLU A 108 2.38 -17.86 14.42
C GLU A 108 2.24 -17.09 13.11
N ALA A 109 1.45 -16.01 13.10
CA ALA A 109 1.32 -15.13 11.94
C ALA A 109 2.66 -14.50 11.53
N THR A 110 3.45 -14.06 12.51
CA THR A 110 4.81 -13.54 12.27
C THR A 110 5.73 -14.62 11.70
N ALA A 111 5.66 -15.85 12.21
CA ALA A 111 6.49 -16.95 11.75
C ALA A 111 6.13 -17.35 10.30
N GLU A 112 4.85 -17.43 9.97
CA GLU A 112 4.35 -17.69 8.62
C GLU A 112 4.84 -16.60 7.64
N ALA A 113 4.63 -15.33 7.98
CA ALA A 113 5.06 -14.19 7.16
C ALA A 113 6.57 -14.20 6.89
N ARG A 114 7.40 -14.46 7.91
CA ARG A 114 8.87 -14.55 7.76
C ARG A 114 9.27 -15.71 6.86
N ALA A 115 8.64 -16.87 7.01
CA ALA A 115 8.90 -18.03 6.16
C ALA A 115 8.52 -17.74 4.70
N PHE A 116 7.38 -17.07 4.47
CA PHE A 116 6.93 -16.64 3.16
C PHE A 116 7.91 -15.67 2.49
N LEU A 117 8.30 -14.59 3.17
CA LEU A 117 9.27 -13.61 2.65
C LEU A 117 10.62 -14.26 2.35
N SER A 118 11.10 -15.15 3.23
CA SER A 118 12.37 -15.86 3.03
C SER A 118 12.35 -16.73 1.77
N ARG A 119 11.25 -17.46 1.50
CA ARG A 119 11.10 -18.27 0.29
C ARG A 119 11.10 -17.42 -0.99
N ARG A 120 10.62 -16.18 -0.91
CA ARG A 120 10.64 -15.21 -2.03
C ARG A 120 11.93 -14.41 -2.12
N SER A 121 12.90 -14.64 -1.23
CA SER A 121 14.12 -13.84 -1.11
C SER A 121 13.84 -12.34 -0.91
N LEU A 122 12.76 -12.02 -0.20
CA LEU A 122 12.38 -10.65 0.12
C LEU A 122 12.86 -10.28 1.53
N GLN A 123 13.61 -9.18 1.60
CA GLN A 123 14.08 -8.60 2.85
C GLN A 123 13.67 -7.13 2.85
N PRO A 124 12.43 -6.82 3.22
CA PRO A 124 11.95 -5.45 3.24
C PRO A 124 12.75 -4.64 4.26
N ASP A 125 13.38 -3.57 3.80
CA ASP A 125 13.93 -2.54 4.66
C ASP A 125 12.93 -1.38 4.76
N ARG A 126 12.74 -0.87 5.98
CA ARG A 126 11.75 0.19 6.22
C ARG A 126 12.11 1.48 5.51
N GLN A 127 13.40 1.81 5.39
CA GLN A 127 13.81 3.03 4.68
C GLN A 127 13.54 2.86 3.18
N ASP A 128 13.85 1.69 2.62
CA ASP A 128 13.57 1.39 1.22
C ASP A 128 12.07 1.35 0.88
N LEU A 129 11.22 0.84 1.77
CA LEU A 129 9.77 0.82 1.56
C LEU A 129 9.13 2.22 1.48
N PHE A 130 9.70 3.21 2.17
CA PHE A 130 9.08 4.53 2.31
C PHE A 130 9.81 5.65 1.56
N ARG A 131 10.94 5.36 0.92
CA ARG A 131 11.69 6.35 0.11
C ARG A 131 10.94 6.74 -1.16
N ASP A 132 11.43 7.81 -1.79
CA ASP A 132 11.04 8.27 -3.14
C ASP A 132 9.51 8.41 -3.29
N THR A 133 8.82 8.92 -2.26
CA THR A 133 7.37 9.11 -2.31
C THR A 133 7.02 10.38 -3.07
N GLU A 134 6.23 10.27 -4.13
CA GLU A 134 5.74 11.42 -4.89
C GLU A 134 4.36 11.84 -4.38
N ILE A 135 4.15 13.14 -4.15
CA ILE A 135 2.91 13.70 -3.58
C ILE A 135 2.18 14.50 -4.65
N LEU A 136 1.00 14.03 -5.04
CA LEU A 136 0.06 14.79 -5.87
C LEU A 136 -0.67 15.81 -5.01
N ARG A 137 -0.51 17.10 -5.31
CA ARG A 137 -1.19 18.18 -4.56
C ARG A 137 -2.31 18.87 -5.34
N HIS A 138 -2.23 18.86 -6.67
CA HIS A 138 -3.14 19.60 -7.52
C HIS A 138 -3.40 18.83 -8.82
N ILE A 139 -4.65 18.87 -9.29
CA ILE A 139 -5.09 18.31 -10.56
C ILE A 139 -5.57 19.50 -11.40
N GLY A 140 -4.80 19.87 -12.42
CA GLY A 140 -5.13 20.98 -13.33
C GLY A 140 -5.72 20.49 -14.64
N ASN A 141 -6.09 21.43 -15.52
CA ASN A 141 -6.57 21.13 -16.87
C ASN A 141 -5.42 20.55 -17.73
N GLY A 142 -5.25 19.23 -17.68
CA GLY A 142 -4.33 18.47 -18.54
C GLY A 142 -2.96 18.14 -17.95
N CYS A 143 -2.69 18.43 -16.66
CA CYS A 143 -1.40 18.09 -16.03
C CYS A 143 -1.55 17.79 -14.53
N LEU A 144 -0.73 16.84 -14.06
CA LEU A 144 -0.59 16.45 -12.65
C LEU A 144 0.73 17.02 -12.11
N THR A 145 0.69 17.62 -10.91
CA THR A 145 1.88 18.19 -10.27
C THR A 145 2.27 17.36 -9.05
N TYR A 146 3.46 16.78 -9.07
CA TYR A 146 4.00 15.92 -8.02
C TYR A 146 5.22 16.56 -7.34
N ASP A 147 5.29 16.46 -6.01
CA ASP A 147 6.50 16.76 -5.23
C ASP A 147 7.17 15.46 -4.78
N VAL A 148 8.49 15.34 -4.91
CA VAL A 148 9.23 14.15 -4.43
C VAL A 148 9.71 14.35 -2.99
N MET A 149 9.35 13.43 -2.09
CA MET A 149 9.98 13.31 -0.77
C MET A 149 11.14 12.32 -0.84
N MET A 150 12.35 12.80 -0.53
CA MET A 150 13.55 11.98 -0.31
C MET A 150 13.54 11.32 1.06
#